data_AF-A0A366W1A2-F1
#
_entry.id   AF-A0A366W1A2-F1
#
_cell.length_a   1.000
_cell.length_b   1.000
_cell.length_c   1.000
_cell.angle_alpha   90.00
_cell.angle_beta   90.00
_cell.angle_gamma   90.00
#
_symmetry.space_group_name_H-M   'P 1'
#
loop_
_entity.id
_entity.type
_entity.pdbx_description
1 polymer ?
#
loop_
_entity_poly.entity_id
_entity_poly.type
_entity_poly.pdbx_seq_one_letter_code
_entity_poly.pdbx_strand_id
1 'polypeptide(L)'
;PLFLIIPGIIAYHMFGTVDASGQSFEADTMYTRLVNEVLPKPLVGFFIAAMFGAILSTFNGVLNSSTTLFTLNVYKPMFDKENKLSDLELVNKGRVFGLFIAILSVGIAPFIMFAPNGLFDLLQRLAGLFSVPIFTIVLMGYVTKRVPAIAAKISLALFVVAYGTIQFTPTAFHSYLGPLQPLAELHFFHQLAVLFVICCTLMYLIGKVRPRETAYVMPINESIDITPWAFRFEASGIILYMVLGAYIVFSDLGLVTGDKGFIVIYAIVGLVLLAGIIARIRTKQRHAKKLAAGLATS
;
A
#
# COMPACT_ATOMS: atom_id res chain seq x y z
N PRO A 1 -9.05 7.30 4.75
CA PRO A 1 -8.57 8.57 4.15
C PRO A 1 -9.26 9.81 4.73
N LEU A 2 -10.59 9.94 4.62
CA LEU A 2 -11.31 11.14 5.08
C LEU A 2 -11.11 11.43 6.57
N PHE A 3 -11.31 10.43 7.44
CA PHE A 3 -11.11 10.58 8.89
C PHE A 3 -9.65 10.81 9.34
N LEU A 4 -8.68 10.60 8.46
CA LEU A 4 -7.26 10.84 8.76
C LEU A 4 -6.79 12.19 8.20
N ILE A 5 -7.24 12.54 7.00
CA ILE A 5 -6.77 13.73 6.26
C ILE A 5 -7.56 14.98 6.67
N ILE A 6 -8.89 14.89 6.77
CA ILE A 6 -9.73 16.06 7.07
C ILE A 6 -9.37 16.68 8.42
N PRO A 7 -9.20 15.91 9.51
CA PRO A 7 -8.75 16.50 10.77
C PRO A 7 -7.40 17.21 10.66
N GLY A 8 -6.45 16.67 9.88
CA GLY A 8 -5.18 17.35 9.60
C GLY A 8 -5.35 18.70 8.89
N ILE A 9 -6.23 18.76 7.89
CA ILE A 9 -6.55 20.01 7.17
C ILE A 9 -7.22 21.03 8.11
N ILE A 10 -8.18 20.59 8.93
CA ILE A 10 -8.84 21.46 9.91
C ILE A 10 -7.81 22.00 10.90
N ALA A 11 -6.96 21.14 11.45
CA ALA A 11 -5.89 21.51 12.37
C ALA A 11 -4.94 22.54 11.75
N TYR A 12 -4.55 22.35 10.49
CA TYR A 12 -3.72 23.29 9.74
C TYR A 12 -4.37 24.69 9.66
N HIS A 13 -5.67 24.75 9.36
CA HIS A 13 -6.39 26.03 9.29
C HIS A 13 -6.66 26.66 10.66
N MET A 14 -6.81 25.86 11.72
CA MET A 14 -7.07 26.36 13.07
C MET A 14 -5.80 26.85 13.76
N PHE A 15 -4.70 26.12 13.62
CA PHE A 15 -3.47 26.36 14.38
C PHE A 15 -2.34 26.98 13.55
N GLY A 16 -2.46 26.98 12.22
CA GLY A 16 -1.37 27.35 11.32
C GLY A 16 -0.23 26.34 11.31
N THR A 17 0.88 26.71 10.67
CA THR A 17 2.08 25.87 10.58
C THR A 17 3.14 26.20 11.61
N VAL A 18 3.03 27.35 12.28
CA VAL A 18 4.02 27.87 13.23
C VAL A 18 3.35 28.26 14.53
N ASP A 19 4.02 27.96 15.64
CA ASP A 19 3.60 28.36 16.97
C ASP A 19 3.84 29.85 17.23
N ALA A 20 3.37 30.34 18.38
CA ALA A 20 3.57 31.72 18.81
C ALA A 20 5.05 32.10 19.00
N SER A 21 5.95 31.11 19.04
CA SER A 21 7.41 31.25 19.17
C SER A 21 8.13 31.16 17.82
N GLY A 22 7.41 30.99 16.70
CA GLY A 22 7.96 30.83 15.36
C GLY A 22 8.47 29.42 15.02
N GLN A 23 8.27 28.43 15.88
CA GLN A 23 8.62 27.02 15.61
C GLN A 23 7.53 26.35 14.79
N SER A 24 7.93 25.59 13.77
CA SER A 24 6.98 24.83 12.96
C SER A 24 6.37 23.70 13.77
N PHE A 25 5.04 23.56 13.75
CA PHE A 25 4.39 22.43 14.38
C PHE A 25 4.70 21.13 13.63
N GLU A 26 5.00 20.07 14.37
CA GLU A 26 5.15 18.74 13.80
C GLU A 26 3.81 18.26 13.22
N ALA A 27 3.76 18.06 11.91
CA ALA A 27 2.54 17.66 11.19
C ALA A 27 1.91 16.38 11.77
N ASP A 28 2.74 15.46 12.28
CA ASP A 28 2.31 14.20 12.86
C ASP A 28 1.50 14.35 14.17
N THR A 29 1.65 15.50 14.86
CA THR A 29 0.93 15.79 16.13
C THR A 29 -0.38 16.55 15.93
N MET A 30 -0.67 17.01 14.71
CA MET A 30 -1.82 17.87 14.44
C MET A 30 -3.16 17.22 14.77
N TYR A 31 -3.28 15.92 14.52
CA TYR A 31 -4.53 15.23 14.78
C TYR A 31 -4.83 15.12 16.28
N THR A 32 -3.84 14.75 17.09
CA THR A 32 -4.02 14.62 18.54
C THR A 32 -4.26 15.98 19.20
N ARG A 33 -3.62 17.04 18.69
CA ARG A 33 -3.86 18.40 19.14
C ARG A 33 -5.29 18.87 18.83
N LEU A 34 -5.79 18.64 17.62
CA LEU A 34 -7.17 18.97 17.27
C LEU A 34 -8.17 18.26 18.18
N VAL A 35 -7.93 16.99 18.48
CA VAL A 35 -8.80 16.23 19.38
C VAL A 35 -8.82 16.85 20.79
N ASN A 36 -7.67 17.29 21.30
CA ASN A 36 -7.57 17.94 22.61
C ASN A 36 -8.37 19.26 22.67
N GLU A 37 -8.33 20.03 21.57
CA GLU A 37 -9.04 21.31 21.47
C GLU A 37 -10.56 21.14 21.33
N VAL A 38 -11.00 20.16 20.54
CA VAL A 38 -12.41 20.01 20.15
C VAL A 38 -13.21 19.16 21.13
N LEU A 39 -12.62 18.15 21.75
CA LEU A 39 -13.36 17.20 22.60
C LEU A 39 -13.43 17.64 24.07
N PRO A 40 -14.57 17.42 24.75
CA PRO A 40 -14.67 17.49 26.21
C PRO A 40 -13.66 16.55 26.89
N LYS A 41 -13.13 16.95 28.06
CA LYS A 41 -12.08 16.21 28.79
C LYS A 41 -12.32 14.69 28.92
N PRO A 42 -13.54 14.18 29.23
CA PRO A 42 -13.77 12.73 29.31
C PRO A 42 -13.58 12.01 27.96
N LEU A 43 -13.94 12.66 26.86
CA LEU A 43 -13.84 12.10 25.51
C LEU A 43 -12.41 12.13 24.98
N VAL A 44 -11.57 13.07 25.44
CA VAL A 44 -10.12 13.05 25.15
C VAL A 44 -9.48 11.78 25.71
N GLY A 45 -9.77 11.44 26.97
CA GLY A 45 -9.26 10.22 27.60
C GLY A 45 -9.75 8.95 26.89
N PHE A 46 -11.04 8.91 26.52
CA PHE A 46 -11.60 7.82 25.72
C PHE A 46 -10.92 7.67 24.35
N PHE A 47 -10.70 8.78 23.65
CA PHE A 47 -10.02 8.78 22.35
C PHE A 47 -8.60 8.23 22.46
N ILE A 48 -7.82 8.68 23.45
CA ILE A 48 -6.46 8.20 23.68
C ILE A 48 -6.47 6.70 23.99
N ALA A 49 -7.39 6.23 24.83
CA ALA A 49 -7.53 4.80 25.14
C ALA A 49 -7.84 3.96 23.88
N ALA A 50 -8.78 4.43 23.03
CA ALA A 50 -9.12 3.75 21.78
C ALA A 50 -7.93 3.73 20.79
N MET A 51 -7.20 4.84 20.68
CA MET A 51 -6.00 4.95 19.84
C MET A 51 -4.90 3.98 20.29
N PHE A 52 -4.61 3.92 21.60
CA PHE A 52 -3.67 2.94 22.15
C PHE A 52 -4.12 1.50 21.88
N GLY A 53 -5.42 1.19 22.04
CA GLY A 53 -5.97 -0.12 21.72
C GLY A 53 -5.76 -0.50 20.24
N ALA A 54 -6.02 0.43 19.32
CA ALA A 54 -5.82 0.22 17.89
C ALA A 54 -4.33 0.03 17.51
N ILE A 55 -3.43 0.83 18.13
CA ILE A 55 -1.98 0.71 17.94
C ILE A 55 -1.49 -0.67 18.43
N LEU A 56 -1.87 -1.08 19.63
CA LEU A 56 -1.48 -2.36 20.21
C LEU A 56 -2.02 -3.54 19.38
N SER A 57 -3.26 -3.45 18.90
CA SER A 57 -3.85 -4.46 18.02
C SER A 57 -3.06 -4.61 16.70
N THR A 58 -2.75 -3.48 16.06
CA THR A 58 -1.98 -3.47 14.81
C THR A 58 -0.55 -3.96 15.04
N PHE A 59 0.11 -3.52 16.11
CA PHE A 59 1.45 -3.95 16.48
C PHE A 59 1.51 -5.47 16.71
N ASN A 60 0.57 -6.02 17.48
CA ASN A 60 0.48 -7.46 17.71
C ASN A 60 0.23 -8.24 16.41
N GLY A 61 -0.63 -7.71 15.53
CA GLY A 61 -0.91 -8.33 14.22
C GLY A 61 0.31 -8.38 13.31
N VAL A 62 1.06 -7.27 13.21
CA VAL A 62 2.32 -7.19 12.45
C VAL A 62 3.38 -8.11 13.04
N LEU A 63 3.51 -8.13 14.37
CA LEU A 63 4.47 -8.97 15.06
C LEU A 63 4.19 -10.46 14.80
N ASN A 64 2.94 -10.89 14.96
CA ASN A 64 2.54 -12.29 14.74
C ASN A 64 2.70 -12.73 13.27
N SER A 65 2.39 -11.83 12.32
CA SER A 65 2.59 -12.12 10.89
C SER A 65 4.08 -12.22 10.56
N SER A 66 4.90 -11.33 11.12
CA SER A 66 6.35 -11.32 10.90
C SER A 66 7.04 -12.54 11.49
N THR A 67 6.65 -12.97 12.70
CA THR A 67 7.19 -14.19 13.31
C THR A 67 6.81 -15.43 12.51
N THR A 68 5.57 -15.52 12.04
CA THR A 68 5.12 -16.63 11.20
C THR A 68 5.88 -16.68 9.87
N LEU A 69 6.03 -15.53 9.19
CA LEU A 69 6.80 -15.42 7.95
C LEU A 69 8.26 -15.80 8.16
N PHE A 70 8.91 -15.29 9.20
CA PHE A 70 10.29 -15.63 9.53
C PHE A 70 10.43 -17.13 9.79
N THR A 71 9.58 -17.67 10.65
CA THR A 71 9.64 -19.06 11.07
C THR A 71 9.43 -20.02 9.91
N LEU A 72 8.42 -19.81 9.07
CA LEU A 72 8.07 -20.70 7.97
C LEU A 72 8.92 -20.50 6.72
N ASN A 73 9.29 -19.26 6.38
CA ASN A 73 9.97 -18.96 5.12
C ASN A 73 11.50 -18.80 5.27
N VAL A 74 12.00 -18.55 6.48
CA VAL A 74 13.44 -18.33 6.73
C VAL A 74 13.98 -19.42 7.65
N TYR A 75 13.44 -19.54 8.87
CA TYR A 75 14.00 -20.42 9.88
C TYR A 75 13.90 -21.90 9.48
N LYS A 76 12.68 -22.36 9.15
CA LYS A 76 12.44 -23.76 8.78
C LYS A 76 13.27 -24.20 7.55
N PRO A 77 13.27 -23.47 6.41
CA PRO A 77 14.04 -23.88 5.23
C PRO A 77 15.56 -23.81 5.43
N MET A 78 16.06 -22.93 6.31
CA MET A 78 17.50 -22.78 6.54
C MET A 78 18.04 -23.73 7.61
N PHE A 79 17.32 -23.91 8.72
CA PHE A 79 17.80 -24.59 9.92
C PHE A 79 17.08 -25.92 10.23
N ASP A 80 15.90 -26.15 9.68
CA ASP A 80 15.12 -27.38 9.88
C ASP A 80 14.87 -28.13 8.56
N LYS A 81 15.95 -28.34 7.79
CA LYS A 81 15.87 -28.99 6.48
C LYS A 81 15.34 -30.42 6.53
N GLU A 82 15.53 -31.09 7.66
CA GLU A 82 15.11 -32.48 7.89
C GLU A 82 13.72 -32.57 8.56
N ASN A 83 13.01 -31.45 8.75
CA ASN A 83 11.70 -31.38 9.44
C ASN A 83 11.69 -32.12 10.79
N LYS A 84 12.75 -31.91 11.58
CA LYS A 84 12.93 -32.52 12.90
C LYS A 84 12.20 -31.77 14.00
N LEU A 85 11.93 -30.48 13.81
CA LEU A 85 11.27 -29.66 14.81
C LEU A 85 9.76 -29.88 14.79
N SER A 86 9.17 -30.02 15.97
CA SER A 86 7.72 -30.01 16.16
C SER A 86 7.15 -28.60 15.91
N ASP A 87 5.86 -28.51 15.59
CA ASP A 87 5.17 -27.23 15.42
C ASP A 87 5.29 -26.32 16.65
N LEU A 88 5.27 -26.91 17.85
CA LEU A 88 5.40 -26.17 19.11
C LEU A 88 6.80 -25.53 19.25
N GLU A 89 7.85 -26.28 18.92
CA GLU A 89 9.22 -25.75 18.93
C GLU A 89 9.39 -24.66 17.89
N LEU A 90 8.79 -24.84 16.72
CA LEU A 90 8.82 -23.88 15.63
C LEU A 90 8.12 -22.56 16.01
N VAL A 91 6.97 -22.64 16.68
CA VAL A 91 6.30 -21.47 17.28
C VAL A 91 7.19 -20.79 18.32
N ASN A 92 7.88 -21.54 19.18
CA ASN A 92 8.78 -20.97 20.18
C ASN A 92 9.96 -20.22 19.54
N LYS A 93 10.54 -20.72 18.45
CA LYS A 93 11.56 -19.99 17.68
C LYS A 93 11.01 -18.69 17.10
N GLY A 94 9.77 -18.72 16.60
CA GLY A 94 9.06 -17.52 16.16
C GLY A 94 8.85 -16.50 17.28
N ARG A 95 8.46 -16.94 18.48
CA ARG A 95 8.28 -16.05 19.64
C ARG A 95 9.57 -15.35 20.05
N VAL A 96 10.70 -16.06 20.06
CA VAL A 96 12.01 -15.47 20.37
C VAL A 96 12.39 -14.40 19.34
N PHE A 97 12.20 -14.69 18.06
CA PHE A 97 12.40 -13.70 17.00
C PHE A 97 11.46 -12.50 17.14
N GLY A 98 10.19 -12.73 17.50
CA GLY A 98 9.22 -11.68 17.77
C GLY A 98 9.67 -10.77 18.91
N LEU A 99 10.12 -11.33 20.02
CA LEU A 99 10.65 -10.55 21.14
C LEU A 99 11.85 -9.69 20.71
N PHE A 100 12.78 -10.26 19.94
CA PHE A 100 13.92 -9.53 19.39
C PHE A 100 13.49 -8.35 18.51
N ILE A 101 12.58 -8.58 17.56
CA ILE A 101 12.06 -7.52 16.68
C ILE A 101 11.28 -6.47 17.47
N ALA A 102 10.54 -6.85 18.51
CA ALA A 102 9.81 -5.92 19.36
C ALA A 102 10.77 -4.98 20.11
N ILE A 103 11.82 -5.52 20.73
CA ILE A 103 12.86 -4.72 21.41
C ILE A 103 13.57 -3.80 20.41
N LEU A 104 13.94 -4.32 19.25
CA LEU A 104 14.58 -3.52 18.20
C LEU A 104 13.67 -2.38 17.73
N SER A 105 12.37 -2.65 17.56
CA SER A 105 11.38 -1.64 17.16
C SER A 105 11.24 -0.53 18.20
N VAL A 106 11.20 -0.87 19.49
CA VAL A 106 11.19 0.11 20.59
C VAL A 106 12.48 0.93 20.61
N GLY A 107 13.63 0.31 20.32
CA GLY A 107 14.91 1.01 20.22
C GLY A 107 14.99 1.97 19.03
N ILE A 108 14.39 1.62 17.89
CA ILE A 108 14.39 2.46 16.68
C ILE A 108 13.35 3.58 16.76
N ALA A 109 12.23 3.38 17.46
CA ALA A 109 11.10 4.32 17.48
C ALA A 109 11.47 5.78 17.79
N PRO A 110 12.35 6.11 18.77
CA PRO A 110 12.73 7.49 19.05
C PRO A 110 13.44 8.17 17.86
N PHE A 111 14.18 7.42 17.05
CA PHE A 111 14.93 7.99 15.93
C PHE A 111 14.05 8.52 14.81
N ILE A 112 12.75 8.18 14.81
CA ILE A 112 11.80 8.70 13.81
C ILE A 112 11.59 10.21 13.99
N MET A 113 11.85 10.77 15.18
CA MET A 113 11.80 12.22 15.40
C MET A 113 12.81 13.00 14.54
N PHE A 114 13.86 12.33 14.03
CA PHE A 114 14.85 12.93 13.14
C PHE A 114 14.48 12.80 11.66
N ALA A 115 13.28 12.31 11.33
CA ALA A 115 12.81 12.22 9.95
C ALA A 115 12.51 13.62 9.40
N PRO A 116 13.23 14.10 8.35
CA PRO A 116 13.18 15.50 7.93
C PRO A 116 11.82 15.93 7.36
N ASN A 117 11.05 15.01 6.78
CA ASN A 117 9.78 15.27 6.11
C ASN A 117 8.58 14.64 6.87
N GLY A 118 8.78 14.24 8.13
CA GLY A 118 7.76 13.58 8.96
C GLY A 118 7.66 12.06 8.75
N LEU A 119 6.86 11.43 9.61
CA LEU A 119 6.71 9.97 9.68
C LEU A 119 6.11 9.38 8.39
N PHE A 120 5.10 10.03 7.80
CA PHE A 120 4.41 9.50 6.63
C PHE A 120 5.30 9.43 5.38
N ASP A 121 6.17 10.41 5.15
CA ASP A 121 7.14 10.39 4.05
C ASP A 121 8.16 9.26 4.25
N LEU A 122 8.71 9.12 5.46
CA LEU A 122 9.63 8.04 5.80
C LEU A 122 8.99 6.66 5.57
N LEU A 123 7.78 6.45 6.07
CA LEU A 123 7.06 5.18 5.90
C LEU A 123 6.80 4.87 4.43
N GLN A 124 6.47 5.86 3.61
CA GLN A 124 6.27 5.64 2.16
C GLN A 124 7.57 5.31 1.44
N ARG A 125 8.68 5.99 1.77
CA ARG A 125 9.99 5.66 1.21
C ARG A 125 10.40 4.23 1.55
N LEU A 126 10.22 3.82 2.80
CA LEU A 126 10.48 2.45 3.26
C LEU A 126 9.53 1.43 2.62
N ALA A 127 8.25 1.74 2.47
CA ALA A 127 7.31 0.87 1.76
C ALA A 127 7.68 0.70 0.28
N GLY A 128 8.23 1.76 -0.34
CA GLY A 128 8.71 1.77 -1.72
C GLY A 128 9.88 0.81 -1.96
N LEU A 129 10.76 0.61 -0.98
CA LEU A 129 11.89 -0.35 -1.06
C LEU A 129 11.43 -1.77 -1.38
N PHE A 130 10.28 -2.18 -0.85
CA PHE A 130 9.78 -3.55 -0.97
C PHE A 130 8.64 -3.68 -1.99
N SER A 131 7.69 -2.74 -1.99
CA SER A 131 6.44 -2.87 -2.75
C SER A 131 6.69 -2.89 -4.26
N VAL A 132 7.54 -1.98 -4.75
CA VAL A 132 7.82 -1.84 -6.18
C VAL A 132 8.58 -3.04 -6.76
N PRO A 133 9.69 -3.53 -6.19
CA PRO A 133 10.38 -4.67 -6.78
C PRO A 133 9.57 -5.97 -6.67
N ILE A 134 8.79 -6.17 -5.61
CA ILE A 134 7.86 -7.30 -5.51
C ILE A 134 6.81 -7.21 -6.64
N PHE A 135 6.21 -6.02 -6.81
CA PHE A 135 5.26 -5.79 -7.89
C PHE A 135 5.88 -6.04 -9.27
N THR A 136 7.10 -5.55 -9.52
CA THR A 136 7.83 -5.79 -10.77
C THR A 136 8.00 -7.28 -11.07
N ILE A 137 8.43 -8.07 -10.08
CA ILE A 137 8.66 -9.50 -10.26
C ILE A 137 7.34 -10.22 -10.57
N VAL A 138 6.27 -9.89 -9.83
CA VAL A 138 4.94 -10.48 -10.05
C VAL A 138 4.39 -10.09 -11.43
N LEU A 139 4.46 -8.81 -11.80
CA LEU A 139 4.03 -8.31 -13.10
C LEU A 139 4.77 -9.03 -14.24
N MET A 140 6.10 -9.12 -14.15
CA MET A 140 6.91 -9.82 -15.16
C MET A 140 6.59 -11.31 -15.24
N GLY A 141 6.26 -11.95 -14.11
CA GLY A 141 5.79 -13.33 -14.07
C GLY A 141 4.42 -13.55 -14.73
N TYR A 142 3.55 -12.54 -14.70
CA TYR A 142 2.27 -12.57 -15.43
C TYR A 142 2.44 -12.28 -16.93
N VAL A 143 3.26 -11.29 -17.28
CA VAL A 143 3.46 -10.87 -18.68
C VAL A 143 4.31 -11.90 -19.46
N THR A 144 5.24 -12.59 -18.79
CA THR A 144 6.17 -13.52 -19.45
C THR A 144 6.29 -14.84 -18.70
N LYS A 145 6.18 -15.96 -19.42
CA LYS A 145 6.32 -17.32 -18.83
C LYS A 145 7.75 -17.86 -18.85
N ARG A 146 8.70 -17.12 -19.43
CA ARG A 146 10.07 -17.58 -19.73
C ARG A 146 11.19 -16.81 -19.03
N VAL A 147 10.87 -15.76 -18.26
CA VAL A 147 11.90 -15.06 -17.48
C VAL A 147 12.41 -16.00 -16.36
N PRO A 148 13.73 -16.23 -16.25
CA PRO A 148 14.29 -17.13 -15.25
C PRO A 148 14.35 -16.47 -13.86
N ALA A 149 14.41 -17.29 -12.80
CA ALA A 149 14.51 -16.80 -11.42
C ALA A 149 15.76 -15.94 -11.15
N ILE A 150 16.85 -16.14 -11.90
CA ILE A 150 18.07 -15.34 -11.77
C ILE A 150 17.83 -13.88 -12.18
N ALA A 151 16.96 -13.63 -13.16
CA ALA A 151 16.61 -12.28 -13.60
C ALA A 151 15.89 -11.51 -12.47
N ALA A 152 14.96 -12.16 -11.79
CA ALA A 152 14.25 -11.59 -10.63
C ALA A 152 15.21 -11.29 -9.48
N LYS A 153 16.16 -12.20 -9.17
CA LYS A 153 17.17 -11.98 -8.11
C LYS A 153 18.07 -10.79 -8.41
N ILE A 154 18.61 -10.71 -9.64
CA ILE A 154 19.48 -9.60 -10.06
C ILE A 154 18.70 -8.28 -10.03
N SER A 155 17.48 -8.26 -10.55
CA SER A 155 16.65 -7.07 -10.57
C SER A 155 16.27 -6.59 -9.17
N LEU A 156 15.94 -7.51 -8.25
CA LEU A 156 15.66 -7.18 -6.85
C LEU A 156 16.89 -6.60 -6.16
N ALA A 157 18.05 -7.23 -6.33
CA ALA A 157 19.30 -6.75 -5.75
C ALA A 157 19.65 -5.35 -6.28
N LEU A 158 19.55 -5.15 -7.60
CA LEU A 158 19.78 -3.84 -8.22
C LEU A 158 18.83 -2.78 -7.67
N PHE A 159 17.53 -3.09 -7.56
CA PHE A 159 16.55 -2.15 -7.04
C PHE A 159 16.86 -1.75 -5.60
N VAL A 160 17.03 -2.73 -4.71
CA VAL A 160 17.25 -2.49 -3.28
C VAL A 160 18.55 -1.75 -3.04
N VAL A 161 19.62 -2.10 -3.75
CA VAL A 161 20.91 -1.40 -3.64
C VAL A 161 20.77 0.03 -4.19
N ALA A 162 20.27 0.21 -5.41
CA ALA A 162 20.18 1.55 -6.01
C ALA A 162 19.27 2.49 -5.23
N TYR A 163 18.03 2.05 -4.94
CA TYR A 163 17.07 2.86 -4.18
C TYR A 163 17.50 3.04 -2.73
N GLY A 164 18.00 1.99 -2.07
CA GLY A 164 18.51 2.07 -0.71
C GLY A 164 19.68 3.04 -0.59
N THR A 165 20.64 2.99 -1.52
CA THR A 165 21.75 3.95 -1.55
C THR A 165 21.23 5.38 -1.71
N ILE A 166 20.27 5.64 -2.60
CA ILE A 166 19.68 6.97 -2.77
C ILE A 166 18.99 7.44 -1.48
N GLN A 167 18.20 6.59 -0.83
CA GLN A 167 17.42 6.97 0.35
C GLN A 167 18.24 7.11 1.64
N PHE A 168 19.26 6.28 1.83
CA PHE A 168 20.09 6.28 3.05
C PHE A 168 21.33 7.16 2.94
N THR A 169 21.65 7.68 1.75
CA THR A 169 22.74 8.64 1.56
C THR A 169 22.24 10.06 1.83
N PRO A 170 22.85 10.83 2.74
CA PRO A 170 22.46 12.22 2.97
C PRO A 170 22.57 13.06 1.70
N THR A 171 21.68 14.04 1.55
CA THR A 171 21.61 14.91 0.35
C THR A 171 22.93 15.59 0.01
N ALA A 172 23.74 15.95 1.02
CA ALA A 172 25.07 16.52 0.85
C ALA A 172 26.04 15.63 0.07
N PHE A 173 25.79 14.31 0.02
CA PHE A 173 26.63 13.34 -0.68
C PHE A 173 26.03 12.86 -2.01
N HIS A 174 24.87 13.39 -2.43
CA HIS A 174 24.22 12.96 -3.68
C HIS A 174 25.06 13.23 -4.93
N SER A 175 25.91 14.26 -4.91
CA SER A 175 26.86 14.55 -5.99
C SER A 175 27.93 13.48 -6.20
N TYR A 176 28.20 12.63 -5.20
CA TYR A 176 29.18 11.55 -5.28
C TYR A 176 28.56 10.20 -5.68
N LEU A 177 27.25 10.16 -5.96
CA LEU A 177 26.53 8.92 -6.31
C LEU A 177 26.75 8.47 -7.77
N GLY A 178 27.56 9.19 -8.55
CA GLY A 178 27.91 8.86 -9.92
C GLY A 178 26.67 8.64 -10.79
N PRO A 179 26.46 7.45 -11.39
CA PRO A 179 25.32 7.20 -12.28
C PRO A 179 23.95 7.28 -11.59
N LEU A 180 23.89 7.23 -10.26
CA LEU A 180 22.65 7.37 -9.50
C LEU A 180 22.30 8.83 -9.16
N GLN A 181 23.22 9.79 -9.39
CA GLN A 181 22.98 11.21 -9.09
C GLN A 181 21.69 11.75 -9.73
N PRO A 182 21.41 11.53 -11.02
CA PRO A 182 20.19 12.07 -11.64
C PRO A 182 18.91 11.52 -11.03
N LEU A 183 18.95 10.31 -10.47
CA LEU A 183 17.81 9.74 -9.75
C LEU A 183 17.69 10.36 -8.35
N ALA A 184 18.81 10.61 -7.66
CA ALA A 184 18.81 11.14 -6.30
C ALA A 184 18.16 12.53 -6.21
N GLU A 185 18.27 13.35 -7.25
CA GLU A 185 17.66 14.68 -7.35
C GLU A 185 16.14 14.65 -7.57
N LEU A 186 15.58 13.51 -7.98
CA LEU A 186 14.14 13.36 -8.22
C LEU A 186 13.36 13.08 -6.94
N HIS A 187 12.07 13.42 -6.93
CA HIS A 187 11.17 12.96 -5.88
C HIS A 187 11.09 11.42 -5.85
N PHE A 188 10.96 10.81 -4.65
CA PHE A 188 11.07 9.36 -4.49
C PHE A 188 10.06 8.57 -5.35
N PHE A 189 8.85 9.10 -5.59
CA PHE A 189 7.91 8.46 -6.52
C PHE A 189 8.44 8.34 -7.96
N HIS A 190 9.16 9.34 -8.47
CA HIS A 190 9.78 9.28 -9.79
C HIS A 190 10.97 8.31 -9.79
N GLN A 191 11.74 8.27 -8.69
CA GLN A 191 12.81 7.28 -8.52
C GLN A 191 12.24 5.85 -8.61
N LEU A 192 11.15 5.57 -7.88
CA LEU A 192 10.45 4.29 -7.92
C LEU A 192 9.98 3.93 -9.34
N ALA A 193 9.41 4.89 -10.08
CA ALA A 193 8.94 4.69 -11.45
C ALA A 193 10.08 4.38 -12.43
N VAL A 194 11.19 5.14 -12.36
CA VAL A 194 12.37 4.92 -13.21
C VAL A 194 13.00 3.56 -12.91
N LEU A 195 13.21 3.24 -11.63
CA LEU A 195 13.75 1.95 -11.21
C LEU A 195 12.85 0.78 -11.58
N PHE A 196 11.52 0.95 -11.52
CA PHE A 196 10.56 -0.03 -12.03
C PHE A 196 10.79 -0.33 -13.52
N VAL A 197 10.90 0.70 -14.37
CA VAL A 197 11.12 0.52 -15.80
C VAL A 197 12.48 -0.15 -16.07
N ILE A 198 13.54 0.28 -15.37
CA ILE A 198 14.87 -0.34 -15.47
C ILE A 198 14.81 -1.82 -15.10
N CYS A 199 14.15 -2.16 -14.00
CA CYS A 199 13.99 -3.54 -13.53
C CYS A 199 13.21 -4.41 -14.51
N CYS A 200 12.05 -3.92 -15.00
CA CYS A 200 11.28 -4.60 -16.05
C CYS A 200 12.13 -4.86 -17.30
N THR A 201 12.86 -3.84 -17.75
CA THR A 201 13.73 -3.94 -18.94
C THR A 201 14.84 -4.94 -18.72
N LEU A 202 15.52 -4.89 -17.58
CA LEU A 202 16.59 -5.83 -17.22
C LEU A 202 16.07 -7.27 -17.16
N MET A 203 14.93 -7.49 -16.50
CA MET A 203 14.32 -8.81 -16.41
C MET A 203 13.93 -9.35 -17.79
N TYR A 204 13.37 -8.50 -18.65
CA TYR A 204 13.02 -8.86 -20.02
C TYR A 204 14.26 -9.20 -20.86
N LEU A 205 15.33 -8.39 -20.80
CA LEU A 205 16.58 -8.63 -21.52
C LEU A 205 17.24 -9.93 -21.08
N ILE A 206 17.35 -10.19 -19.77
CA ILE A 206 17.88 -11.46 -19.25
C ILE A 206 16.99 -12.63 -19.71
N GLY A 207 15.66 -12.47 -19.68
CA GLY A 207 14.74 -13.47 -20.18
C GLY A 207 14.88 -13.77 -21.67
N LYS A 208 15.32 -12.80 -22.48
CA LYS A 208 15.60 -13.00 -23.91
C LYS A 208 16.94 -13.70 -24.16
N VAL A 209 17.97 -13.37 -23.38
CA VAL A 209 19.32 -13.96 -23.51
C VAL A 209 19.42 -15.35 -22.88
N ARG A 210 18.75 -15.56 -21.74
CA ARG A 210 18.73 -16.83 -20.99
C ARG A 210 17.29 -17.18 -20.62
N PRO A 211 16.44 -17.53 -21.60
CA PRO A 211 15.08 -17.95 -21.32
C PRO A 211 15.08 -19.25 -20.50
N ARG A 212 14.07 -19.40 -19.66
CA ARG A 212 13.79 -20.66 -18.97
C ARG A 212 13.49 -21.75 -20.01
N GLU A 213 14.06 -22.95 -19.82
CA GLU A 213 13.92 -24.09 -20.74
C GLU A 213 12.45 -24.49 -20.94
N THR A 214 11.68 -24.52 -19.85
CA THR A 214 10.25 -24.80 -19.87
C THR A 214 9.44 -23.57 -19.48
N ALA A 215 8.32 -23.34 -20.18
CA ALA A 215 7.40 -22.29 -19.79
C ALA A 215 6.84 -22.58 -18.38
N TYR A 216 6.71 -21.55 -17.55
CA TYR A 216 6.06 -21.69 -16.25
C TYR A 216 4.59 -22.13 -16.42
N VAL A 217 4.22 -23.20 -15.74
CA VAL A 217 2.84 -23.70 -15.64
C VAL A 217 2.35 -23.38 -14.24
N MET A 218 1.32 -22.55 -14.15
CA MET A 218 0.68 -22.21 -12.88
C MET A 218 -0.11 -23.42 -12.39
N PRO A 219 0.13 -23.94 -11.18
CA PRO A 219 -0.67 -25.03 -10.63
C PRO A 219 -2.11 -24.54 -10.43
N ILE A 220 -3.08 -25.27 -10.99
CA ILE A 220 -4.50 -24.98 -10.80
C ILE A 220 -4.90 -25.54 -9.43
N ASN A 221 -5.35 -24.68 -8.53
CA ASN A 221 -5.93 -25.11 -7.27
C ASN A 221 -7.46 -25.16 -7.41
N GLU A 222 -8.01 -26.35 -7.58
CA GLU A 222 -9.46 -26.58 -7.74
C GLU A 222 -10.27 -26.29 -6.45
N SER A 223 -9.61 -26.14 -5.31
CA SER A 223 -10.29 -25.90 -4.02
C SER A 223 -10.76 -24.46 -3.80
N ILE A 224 -10.46 -23.54 -4.72
CA ILE A 224 -10.81 -22.12 -4.60
C ILE A 224 -11.70 -21.74 -5.78
N ASP A 225 -12.93 -21.32 -5.47
CA ASP A 225 -13.84 -20.76 -6.45
C ASP A 225 -13.28 -19.44 -7.02
N ILE A 226 -12.92 -19.47 -8.31
CA ILE A 226 -12.44 -18.32 -9.07
C ILE A 226 -13.55 -17.69 -9.93
N THR A 227 -14.81 -18.06 -9.74
CA THR A 227 -15.93 -17.46 -10.47
C THR A 227 -16.00 -15.96 -10.16
N PRO A 228 -15.90 -15.07 -11.17
CA PRO A 228 -15.90 -13.65 -10.91
C PRO A 228 -17.26 -13.18 -10.39
N TRP A 229 -17.24 -12.30 -9.39
CA TRP A 229 -18.46 -11.72 -8.84
C TRP A 229 -19.31 -11.04 -9.94
N ALA A 230 -20.61 -11.35 -9.95
CA ALA A 230 -21.53 -10.99 -11.02
C ALA A 230 -21.67 -9.47 -11.28
N PHE A 231 -21.34 -8.63 -10.30
CA PHE A 231 -21.46 -7.17 -10.39
C PHE A 231 -20.10 -6.45 -10.47
N ARG A 232 -19.03 -7.17 -10.80
CA ARG A 232 -17.67 -6.61 -10.86
C ARG A 232 -17.57 -5.40 -11.78
N PHE A 233 -18.22 -5.41 -12.95
CA PHE A 233 -18.12 -4.33 -13.92
C PHE A 233 -18.87 -3.08 -13.46
N GLU A 234 -20.04 -3.26 -12.84
CA GLU A 234 -20.85 -2.20 -12.27
C GLU A 234 -20.09 -1.51 -11.11
N ALA A 235 -19.52 -2.31 -10.20
CA ALA A 235 -18.72 -1.78 -9.10
C ALA A 235 -17.45 -1.07 -9.60
N SER A 236 -16.73 -1.64 -10.58
CA SER A 236 -15.57 -0.98 -11.20
C SER A 236 -15.96 0.35 -11.84
N GLY A 237 -17.10 0.43 -12.52
CA GLY A 237 -17.61 1.67 -13.11
C GLY A 237 -17.91 2.74 -12.06
N ILE A 238 -18.56 2.38 -10.95
CA ILE A 238 -18.81 3.31 -9.83
C ILE A 238 -17.50 3.81 -9.24
N ILE A 239 -16.54 2.91 -8.98
CA ILE A 239 -15.25 3.27 -8.40
C ILE A 239 -14.49 4.22 -9.33
N LEU A 240 -14.39 3.90 -10.63
CA LEU A 240 -13.73 4.76 -11.62
C LEU A 240 -14.38 6.12 -11.70
N TYR A 241 -15.72 6.17 -11.74
CA TYR A 241 -16.46 7.41 -11.68
C TYR A 241 -16.08 8.20 -10.44
N MET A 242 -16.25 7.65 -9.23
CA MET A 242 -15.92 8.34 -7.97
C MET A 242 -14.49 8.88 -7.92
N VAL A 243 -13.52 8.10 -8.39
CA VAL A 243 -12.10 8.52 -8.44
C VAL A 243 -11.93 9.69 -9.41
N LEU A 244 -12.41 9.57 -10.66
CA LEU A 244 -12.34 10.65 -11.64
C LEU A 244 -13.04 11.91 -11.14
N GLY A 245 -14.19 11.75 -10.48
CA GLY A 245 -14.90 12.85 -9.84
C GLY A 245 -14.10 13.57 -8.80
N ALA A 246 -13.45 12.84 -7.90
CA ALA A 246 -12.60 13.45 -6.89
C ALA A 246 -11.51 14.30 -7.57
N TYR A 247 -10.84 13.78 -8.60
CA TYR A 247 -9.85 14.55 -9.35
C TYR A 247 -10.45 15.76 -10.05
N ILE A 248 -11.58 15.63 -10.75
CA ILE A 248 -12.23 16.75 -11.45
C ILE A 248 -12.67 17.83 -10.47
N VAL A 249 -13.36 17.45 -9.40
CA VAL A 249 -13.90 18.36 -8.38
C VAL A 249 -12.80 19.20 -7.72
N PHE A 250 -11.64 18.60 -7.46
CA PHE A 250 -10.49 19.28 -6.84
C PHE A 250 -9.46 19.82 -7.85
N SER A 251 -9.72 19.69 -9.16
CA SER A 251 -8.88 20.29 -10.21
C SER A 251 -9.34 21.71 -10.57
N ASP A 252 -8.56 22.36 -11.43
CA ASP A 252 -8.91 23.65 -12.03
C ASP A 252 -10.21 23.63 -12.84
N LEU A 253 -10.74 22.45 -13.20
CA LEU A 253 -12.04 22.30 -13.88
C LEU A 253 -13.22 22.23 -12.90
N GLY A 254 -12.96 22.15 -11.60
CA GLY A 254 -13.96 21.91 -10.56
C GLY A 254 -14.20 23.12 -9.67
N LEU A 255 -14.08 22.92 -8.36
CA LEU A 255 -14.44 23.92 -7.36
C LEU A 255 -13.46 25.10 -7.30
N VAL A 256 -12.27 24.96 -7.89
CA VAL A 256 -11.18 25.96 -7.83
C VAL A 256 -11.47 27.19 -8.69
N THR A 257 -12.11 27.04 -9.85
CA THR A 257 -12.39 28.12 -10.81
C THR A 257 -13.74 28.81 -10.61
N GLY A 258 -14.62 28.27 -9.75
CA GLY A 258 -15.96 28.81 -9.50
C GLY A 258 -16.99 28.53 -10.61
N ASP A 259 -16.57 27.98 -11.75
CA ASP A 259 -17.47 27.50 -12.80
C ASP A 259 -18.07 26.14 -12.41
N LYS A 260 -19.37 26.16 -12.08
CA LYS A 260 -20.09 24.97 -11.62
C LYS A 260 -20.53 24.06 -12.77
N GLY A 261 -20.33 24.46 -14.04
CA GLY A 261 -20.81 23.72 -15.21
C GLY A 261 -20.30 22.28 -15.26
N PHE A 262 -19.00 22.07 -15.09
CA PHE A 262 -18.39 20.74 -15.07
C PHE A 262 -18.85 19.89 -13.88
N ILE A 263 -19.05 20.49 -12.71
CA ILE A 263 -19.55 19.80 -11.51
C ILE A 263 -21.00 19.33 -11.72
N VAL A 264 -21.83 20.17 -12.34
CA VAL A 264 -23.23 19.84 -12.66
C VAL A 264 -23.29 18.72 -13.70
N ILE A 265 -22.50 18.81 -14.78
CA ILE A 265 -22.41 17.75 -15.80
C ILE A 265 -21.96 16.43 -15.16
N TYR A 266 -20.92 16.49 -14.32
CA TYR A 266 -20.42 15.34 -13.62
C TYR A 266 -21.51 14.72 -12.72
N ALA A 267 -22.19 15.51 -11.89
CA ALA A 267 -23.28 15.05 -11.04
C ALA A 267 -24.44 14.39 -11.82
N ILE A 268 -24.80 14.92 -12.99
CA ILE A 268 -25.82 14.34 -13.87
C ILE A 268 -25.36 12.97 -14.39
N VAL A 269 -24.10 12.86 -14.85
CA VAL A 269 -23.52 11.57 -15.28
C VAL A 269 -23.57 10.55 -14.14
N GLY A 270 -23.28 10.97 -12.91
CA GLY A 270 -23.40 10.12 -11.72
C GLY A 270 -24.81 9.59 -11.49
N LEU A 271 -25.82 10.47 -11.57
CA LEU A 271 -27.21 10.06 -11.41
C LEU A 271 -27.66 9.07 -12.48
N VAL A 272 -27.25 9.28 -13.74
CA VAL A 272 -27.54 8.36 -14.85
C VAL A 272 -26.86 7.01 -14.65
N LEU A 273 -25.58 6.98 -14.24
CA LEU A 273 -24.86 5.74 -13.95
C LEU A 273 -25.51 4.97 -12.79
N LEU A 274 -25.89 5.68 -11.73
CA LEU A 274 -26.50 5.07 -10.53
C LEU A 274 -27.89 4.50 -10.87
N ALA A 275 -28.71 5.22 -11.65
CA ALA A 275 -29.98 4.74 -12.17
C ALA A 275 -29.79 3.50 -13.08
N GLY A 276 -28.81 3.53 -13.98
CA GLY A 276 -28.48 2.40 -14.87
C GLY A 276 -28.06 1.14 -14.11
N ILE A 277 -27.27 1.31 -13.04
CA ILE A 277 -26.83 0.20 -12.19
C ILE A 277 -28.01 -0.37 -11.39
N ILE A 278 -28.85 0.47 -10.79
CA ILE A 278 -30.06 0.02 -10.09
C ILE A 278 -30.97 -0.76 -11.05
N ALA A 279 -31.19 -0.26 -12.26
CA ALA A 279 -32.00 -0.95 -13.26
C ALA A 279 -31.39 -2.32 -13.61
N ARG A 280 -30.07 -2.40 -13.82
CA ARG A 280 -29.38 -3.65 -14.16
C ARG A 280 -29.39 -4.67 -13.03
N ILE A 281 -29.21 -4.23 -11.78
CA ILE A 281 -29.33 -5.07 -10.58
C ILE A 281 -30.75 -5.65 -10.49
N ARG A 282 -31.79 -4.82 -10.67
CA ARG A 282 -33.18 -5.27 -10.66
C ARG A 282 -33.45 -6.28 -11.77
N THR A 283 -32.91 -6.09 -12.98
CA THR A 283 -33.07 -7.03 -14.09
C THR A 283 -32.40 -8.37 -13.81
N LYS A 284 -31.15 -8.38 -13.30
CA LYS A 284 -30.44 -9.60 -12.90
C LYS A 284 -31.19 -10.37 -11.79
N GLN A 285 -31.69 -9.66 -10.77
CA GLN A 285 -32.52 -10.29 -9.72
C GLN A 285 -33.82 -10.87 -10.26
N ARG A 286 -34.48 -10.19 -11.21
CA ARG A 286 -35.69 -10.71 -11.89
C ARG A 286 -35.38 -11.97 -12.71
N HIS A 287 -34.27 -11.98 -13.44
CA HIS A 287 -33.84 -13.16 -14.20
C HIS A 287 -33.51 -14.34 -13.29
N ALA A 288 -32.78 -14.12 -12.19
CA ALA A 288 -32.47 -15.16 -11.21
C ALA A 288 -33.75 -15.76 -10.58
N LYS A 289 -34.72 -14.92 -10.20
CA LYS A 289 -36.03 -15.38 -9.68
C LYS A 289 -36.82 -16.20 -10.71
N LYS A 290 -36.81 -15.82 -11.99
CA LYS A 290 -37.47 -16.58 -13.06
C LYS A 290 -36.82 -17.94 -13.30
N LEU A 291 -35.50 -18.03 -13.28
CA LEU A 291 -34.79 -19.32 -13.39
C LEU A 291 -35.11 -20.25 -12.21
N ALA A 292 -35.12 -19.72 -10.99
CA ALA A 292 -35.45 -20.50 -9.79
C ALA A 292 -36.91 -21.00 -9.81
N ALA A 293 -37.84 -20.21 -10.32
CA ALA A 293 -39.25 -20.60 -10.45
C ALA A 293 -39.46 -21.69 -11.52
N GLY A 294 -38.75 -21.63 -12.65
CA GLY A 294 -38.86 -22.63 -13.72
C GLY A 294 -38.31 -24.01 -13.35
N LEU A 295 -37.26 -24.06 -12.51
CA LEU A 295 -36.69 -25.31 -11.98
C LEU A 295 -37.56 -25.97 -10.92
N ALA A 296 -38.47 -25.23 -10.27
CA ALA A 296 -39.40 -25.79 -9.28
C ALA A 296 -40.66 -26.42 -9.91
N THR A 297 -40.88 -26.20 -11.20
CA THR A 297 -42.06 -26.69 -11.96
C THR A 297 -41.75 -27.85 -12.91
N SER A 298 -40.51 -28.33 -12.95
CA SER A 298 -40.04 -29.51 -13.70
C SER A 298 -39.63 -30.62 -12.75
#